data_AF-A0A7K4R2Y3-F1
#
_entry.id   AF-A0A7K4R2Y3-F1
#
_cell.length_a   1.000
_cell.length_b   1.000
_cell.length_c   1.000
_cell.angle_alpha   90.00
_cell.angle_beta   90.00
_cell.angle_gamma   90.00
#
_symmetry.space_group_name_H-M   'P 1'
#
loop_
_entity.id
_entity.type
_entity.pdbx_description
1 polymer ?
#
loop_
_entity_poly.entity_id
_entity_poly.type
_entity_poly.pdbx_seq_one_letter_code
_entity_poly.pdbx_strand_id
1 'polypeptide(L)'
;STGTFAAQHCSAPHLRGKCHPCKEGESYTAHENGLDECLSCKQCKDDQVTVRPCTLTHNTECQCKQGYFCTDKSCEICQRHSK
;
A
#
# COMPACT_ATOMS: atom_id res chain seq x y z
N SER A 1 6.02 12.04 8.69
CA SER A 1 6.30 10.65 9.09
C SER A 1 5.61 9.67 8.16
N THR A 2 6.07 8.42 8.15
CA THR A 2 5.38 7.29 7.52
C THR A 2 4.13 6.89 8.31
N GLY A 3 3.22 6.16 7.68
CA GLY A 3 1.97 5.72 8.32
C GLY A 3 1.03 6.84 8.73
N THR A 4 1.21 8.02 8.15
CA THR A 4 0.38 9.20 8.39
C THR A 4 0.09 9.95 7.09
N PHE A 5 -0.96 10.76 7.10
CA PHE A 5 -1.31 11.75 6.09
C PHE A 5 -1.48 13.14 6.73
N ALA A 6 -1.42 14.21 5.94
CA ALA A 6 -1.58 15.59 6.36
C ALA A 6 -3.06 15.93 6.53
N ALA A 7 -3.57 15.77 7.75
CA ALA A 7 -4.94 16.18 8.09
C ALA A 7 -5.13 17.71 8.10
N GLN A 8 -4.04 18.45 8.30
CA GLN A 8 -4.02 19.91 8.19
C GLN A 8 -2.65 20.36 7.69
N HIS A 9 -2.63 21.12 6.59
CA HIS A 9 -1.41 21.73 6.06
C HIS A 9 -0.96 22.92 6.90
N CYS A 10 0.33 23.26 6.81
CA CYS A 10 0.84 24.49 7.40
C CYS A 10 0.26 25.71 6.66
N SER A 11 -0.11 26.74 7.42
CA SER A 11 -0.67 27.98 6.87
C SER A 11 0.35 29.11 6.74
N ALA A 12 1.51 28.99 7.37
CA ALA A 12 2.60 29.96 7.31
C ALA A 12 3.96 29.28 7.52
N PRO A 13 5.09 29.92 7.13
CA PRO A 13 6.42 29.43 7.43
C PRO A 13 6.61 29.16 8.93
N HIS A 14 7.36 28.10 9.26
CA HIS A 14 7.67 27.66 10.62
C HIS A 14 6.48 27.15 11.47
N LEU A 15 5.25 27.17 10.95
CA LEU A 15 4.12 26.47 11.58
C LEU A 15 4.12 24.99 11.19
N ARG A 16 3.85 24.12 12.16
CA ARG A 16 3.66 22.68 11.90
C ARG A 16 2.22 22.42 11.49
N GLY A 17 2.07 21.69 10.38
CA GLY A 17 0.81 21.03 10.05
C GLY A 17 0.47 19.92 11.05
N LYS A 18 -0.73 19.36 10.93
CA LYS A 18 -1.21 18.24 11.73
C LYS A 18 -1.28 16.99 10.86
N CYS A 19 -0.67 15.91 11.34
CA CYS A 19 -0.75 14.61 10.69
C CYS A 19 -1.68 13.67 11.47
N HIS A 20 -2.40 12.82 10.75
CA HIS A 20 -3.20 11.75 11.32
C HIS A 20 -2.74 10.38 10.80
N PRO A 21 -2.87 9.32 11.62
CA PRO A 21 -2.46 7.98 11.23
C PRO A 21 -3.32 7.47 10.08
N CYS A 22 -2.73 6.63 9.24
CA CYS A 22 -3.50 5.79 8.32
C CYS A 22 -4.37 4.80 9.09
N LYS A 23 -5.22 4.07 8.37
CA LYS A 23 -6.10 3.07 8.98
C LYS A 23 -5.50 1.69 8.79
N GLU A 24 -5.20 1.02 9.90
CA GLU A 24 -4.58 -0.31 9.91
C GLU A 24 -5.35 -1.29 9.03
N GLY A 25 -4.63 -1.98 8.14
CA GLY A 25 -5.21 -2.93 7.18
C GLY A 25 -6.00 -2.32 6.02
N GLU A 26 -6.26 -1.01 6.01
CA GLU A 26 -7.05 -0.34 4.95
C GLU A 26 -6.23 0.66 4.14
N SER A 27 -5.31 1.39 4.78
CA SER A 27 -4.46 2.37 4.10
C SER A 27 -3.07 2.49 4.72
N TYR A 28 -2.12 2.99 3.93
CA TYR A 28 -0.71 3.09 4.30
C TYR A 28 -0.02 4.30 3.66
N THR A 29 1.13 4.69 4.21
CA THR A 29 2.12 5.53 3.53
C THR A 29 3.53 5.04 3.84
N ALA A 30 4.27 4.64 2.80
CA ALA A 30 5.59 4.02 2.95
C ALA A 30 6.72 5.01 3.26
N HIS A 31 6.52 6.27 2.91
CA HIS A 31 7.52 7.33 3.04
C HIS A 31 6.92 8.58 3.70
N GLU A 32 7.79 9.48 4.13
CA GLU A 32 7.35 10.81 4.53
C GLU A 32 6.67 11.50 3.35
N ASN A 33 5.53 12.11 3.62
CA ASN A 33 4.63 12.62 2.61
C ASN A 33 3.84 13.82 3.14
N GLY A 34 3.19 14.54 2.23
CA GLY A 34 2.21 15.59 2.51
C GLY A 34 0.88 15.31 1.83
N LEU A 35 0.49 14.04 1.72
CA LEU A 35 -0.78 13.66 1.10
C LEU A 35 -1.96 14.05 1.98
N ASP A 36 -3.09 14.40 1.38
CA ASP A 36 -4.34 14.68 2.10
C ASP A 36 -5.01 13.41 2.63
N GLU A 37 -4.62 12.24 2.11
CA GLU A 37 -5.10 10.93 2.53
C GLU A 37 -4.02 9.86 2.35
N CYS A 38 -4.16 8.74 3.07
CA CYS A 38 -3.27 7.59 2.88
C CYS A 38 -3.63 6.80 1.63
N LEU A 39 -2.67 6.04 1.10
CA LEU A 39 -2.88 5.17 -0.04
C LEU A 39 -3.66 3.92 0.39
N SER A 40 -4.69 3.55 -0.35
CA SER A 40 -5.43 2.32 -0.09
C SER A 40 -4.54 1.08 -0.24
N CYS A 41 -4.69 0.14 0.69
CA CYS A 41 -4.02 -1.14 0.62
C CYS A 41 -4.48 -1.93 -0.61
N LYS A 42 -3.54 -2.57 -1.29
CA LYS A 42 -3.83 -3.53 -2.36
C LYS A 42 -4.54 -4.74 -1.77
N GLN A 43 -5.55 -5.23 -2.48
CA GLN A 43 -6.15 -6.54 -2.21
C GLN A 43 -5.56 -7.56 -3.20
N CYS A 44 -5.16 -8.72 -2.68
CA CYS A 44 -4.71 -9.80 -3.53
C CYS A 44 -5.90 -10.43 -4.26
N LYS A 45 -5.72 -10.73 -5.55
CA LYS A 45 -6.75 -11.33 -6.39
C LYS A 45 -6.95 -12.81 -6.08
N ASP A 46 -8.00 -13.42 -6.62
CA ASP A 46 -8.35 -14.82 -6.40
C ASP A 46 -7.26 -15.82 -6.83
N ASP A 47 -6.39 -15.45 -7.76
CA ASP A 47 -5.25 -16.24 -8.24
C ASP A 47 -3.94 -15.95 -7.46
N GLN A 48 -4.03 -15.14 -6.41
CA GLN A 48 -2.91 -14.71 -5.56
C GLN A 48 -3.10 -15.13 -4.10
N VAL A 49 -2.00 -15.07 -3.35
CA VAL A 49 -1.96 -15.22 -1.90
C VAL A 49 -1.29 -14.00 -1.28
N THR A 50 -1.79 -13.56 -0.14
CA THR A 50 -1.16 -12.52 0.67
C THR A 50 0.08 -13.10 1.33
N VAL A 51 1.25 -12.59 0.98
CA VAL A 51 2.53 -12.99 1.60
C VAL A 51 2.91 -12.05 2.74
N ARG A 52 2.53 -10.76 2.62
CA ARG A 52 2.64 -9.79 3.71
C ARG A 52 1.36 -8.96 3.79
N PRO A 53 0.70 -8.89 4.96
CA PRO A 53 -0.49 -8.05 5.12
C PRO A 53 -0.13 -6.57 5.01
N CYS A 54 -1.12 -5.74 4.72
CA CYS A 54 -0.94 -4.28 4.78
C CYS A 54 -0.76 -3.82 6.23
N THR A 55 0.09 -2.81 6.42
CA THR A 55 0.21 -2.07 7.70
C THR A 55 0.25 -0.58 7.41
N LEU A 56 0.27 0.26 8.45
CA LEU A 56 0.35 1.72 8.27
C LEU A 56 1.52 2.16 7.37
N THR A 57 2.65 1.44 7.39
CA THR A 57 3.87 1.87 6.69
C THR A 57 4.23 1.03 5.47
N HIS A 58 3.43 0.02 5.09
CA HIS A 58 3.68 -0.74 3.87
C HIS A 58 2.41 -1.36 3.30
N ASN A 59 2.38 -1.46 1.98
CA ASN A 59 1.30 -2.11 1.25
C ASN A 59 1.28 -3.62 1.48
N THR A 60 0.12 -4.23 1.21
CA THR A 60 0.00 -5.67 1.00
C THR A 60 0.96 -6.15 -0.09
N GLU A 61 1.66 -7.24 0.18
CA GLU A 61 2.42 -7.98 -0.84
C GLU A 61 1.65 -9.24 -1.24
N CYS A 62 1.48 -9.42 -2.55
CA CYS A 62 0.77 -10.54 -3.14
C CYS A 62 1.71 -11.37 -4.00
N GLN A 63 1.53 -12.69 -3.99
CA GLN A 63 2.25 -13.62 -4.85
C GLN A 63 1.26 -14.54 -5.57
N CYS A 64 1.57 -14.96 -6.80
CA CYS A 64 0.76 -15.93 -7.52
C CYS A 64 0.67 -17.26 -6.77
N LYS A 65 -0.51 -17.89 -6.80
CA LYS A 65 -0.72 -19.25 -6.27
C LYS A 65 0.16 -20.26 -6.99
N GLN A 66 0.42 -21.39 -6.32
CA GLN A 66 1.17 -22.49 -6.94
C GLN A 66 0.49 -22.95 -8.25
N GLY A 67 1.29 -23.18 -9.30
CA GLY A 67 0.80 -23.49 -10.64
C GLY A 67 0.47 -22.26 -11.50
N TYR A 68 0.65 -21.06 -10.96
CA TYR A 68 0.61 -19.80 -11.68
C TYR A 68 1.99 -19.13 -11.61
N PHE A 69 2.35 -18.42 -12.68
CA PHE A 69 3.58 -17.64 -12.76
C PHE A 69 3.28 -16.21 -13.15
N CYS A 70 4.26 -15.38 -12.86
CA CYS A 70 4.20 -13.95 -12.98
C CYS A 70 5.08 -13.53 -14.14
N THR A 71 4.49 -12.99 -15.21
CA THR A 71 5.26 -12.56 -16.40
C THR A 71 5.65 -11.10 -16.38
N ASP A 72 4.97 -10.29 -15.57
CA ASP A 72 5.23 -8.86 -15.43
C ASP A 72 6.09 -8.59 -14.18
N LYS A 73 7.00 -7.61 -14.27
CA LYS A 73 7.77 -7.08 -13.14
C LYS A 73 6.87 -6.60 -11.99
N SER A 74 5.66 -6.15 -12.31
CA SER A 74 4.67 -5.69 -11.34
C SER A 74 3.87 -6.83 -10.68
N CYS A 75 3.90 -8.02 -11.25
CA CYS A 75 3.10 -9.16 -10.82
C CYS A 75 1.60 -8.93 -10.67
N GLU A 76 1.05 -8.01 -11.46
CA GLU A 76 -0.39 -7.72 -11.43
C GLU A 76 -1.24 -8.81 -12.07
N ILE A 77 -0.64 -9.71 -12.85
CA ILE A 77 -1.34 -10.78 -13.58
C ILE A 77 -0.62 -12.12 -13.31
N CYS A 78 -1.38 -13.11 -12.83
CA CYS A 78 -0.90 -14.47 -12.67
C CYS A 78 -1.38 -15.34 -13.83
N GLN A 79 -0.43 -15.85 -14.62
CA GLN A 79 -0.72 -16.74 -15.73
C GLN A 79 -0.60 -18.19 -15.27
N ARG A 80 -1.62 -19.00 -15.56
CA ARG A 80 -1.56 -20.43 -15.25
C ARG A 80 -0.58 -21.11 -16.21
N HIS A 81 0.18 -22.10 -15.72
CA HIS A 81 0.91 -22.98 -16.62
C HIS A 81 -0.08 -23.66 -17.59
N SER A 82 0.08 -23.39 -18.89
CA SER A 82 -0.54 -24.20 -19.93
C SER A 82 0.19 -25.54 -19.99
N LYS A 83 -0.56 -26.64 -20.02
CA LYS A 83 -0.01 -27.95 -20.38
C LYS A 83 0.40 -27.98 -21.84
#